data_AF-A0A3D2WY62-F1
#
_entry.id   AF-A0A3D2WY62-F1
#
_cell.length_a   1.000
_cell.length_b   1.000
_cell.length_c   1.000
_cell.angle_alpha   90.00
_cell.angle_beta   90.00
_cell.angle_gamma   90.00
#
_symmetry.space_group_name_H-M   'P 1'
#
loop_
_entity.id
_entity.type
_entity.pdbx_description
1 polymer ?
#
loop_
_entity_poly.entity_id
_entity_poly.type
_entity_poly.pdbx_seq_one_letter_code
_entity_poly.pdbx_strand_id
1 'polypeptide(L)'
;MSEVTCFYAPVYQPQLIQRIRESAQSGDKLDFLLPSVRHIRRLKKSLLRDLKYTMPGQIYMGTYIGWANRILDWRRRSYQIMSTGEEWFLLFNYFLKNPGGISGFKTGSVGLLQQIIVDLRESGFSVAALERGLGNISDPKFKLLISLLKYLDHF
;
A
#
# COMPACT_ATOMS: atom_id res chain seq x y z
N MET A 1 -4.02 29.14 -0.09
CA MET A 1 -4.87 27.96 -0.38
C MET A 1 -4.28 27.27 -1.60
N SER A 2 -4.07 25.96 -1.54
CA SER A 2 -3.59 25.20 -2.70
C SER A 2 -4.75 25.01 -3.67
N GLU A 3 -4.59 25.44 -4.92
CA GLU A 3 -5.57 25.21 -5.98
C GLU A 3 -5.53 23.73 -6.39
N VAL A 4 -6.68 23.06 -6.39
CA VAL A 4 -6.78 21.66 -6.79
C VAL A 4 -7.38 21.61 -8.20
N THR A 5 -6.56 21.20 -9.15
CA THR A 5 -6.97 21.05 -10.55
C THR A 5 -7.10 19.57 -10.89
N CYS A 6 -8.27 19.15 -11.35
CA CYS A 6 -8.52 17.78 -11.80
C CYS A 6 -8.51 17.71 -13.33
N PHE A 7 -7.82 16.71 -13.89
CA PHE A 7 -7.77 16.45 -15.33
C PHE A 7 -8.35 15.07 -15.63
N TYR A 8 -9.34 15.01 -16.52
CA TYR A 8 -9.91 13.77 -17.03
C TYR A 8 -9.34 13.46 -18.41
N ALA A 9 -8.24 12.74 -18.44
CA ALA A 9 -7.55 12.39 -19.68
C ALA A 9 -6.74 11.09 -19.51
N PRO A 10 -6.39 10.41 -20.62
CA PRO A 10 -5.35 9.40 -20.61
C PRO A 10 -4.05 9.93 -19.98
N VAL A 11 -3.47 9.16 -19.07
CA VAL A 11 -2.32 9.52 -18.21
C VAL A 11 -1.07 9.99 -18.98
N TYR A 12 -0.99 9.73 -20.29
CA TYR A 12 0.16 10.07 -21.14
C TYR A 12 -0.20 10.92 -22.34
N GLN A 13 -1.27 11.71 -22.25
CA GLN A 13 -1.57 12.67 -23.32
C GLN A 13 -0.41 13.65 -23.51
N PRO A 14 0.00 13.93 -24.77
CA PRO A 14 1.12 14.83 -25.06
C PRO A 14 0.98 16.21 -24.39
N GLN A 15 -0.25 16.74 -24.31
CA GLN A 15 -0.54 18.05 -23.70
C GLN A 15 -0.25 18.08 -22.20
N LEU A 16 -0.60 17.01 -21.47
CA LEU A 16 -0.29 16.90 -20.03
C LEU A 16 1.21 16.78 -19.81
N ILE A 17 1.89 15.97 -20.62
CA ILE A 17 3.35 15.81 -20.57
C ILE A 17 4.06 17.14 -20.86
N GLN A 18 3.56 17.90 -21.82
CA GLN A 18 4.11 19.22 -22.18
C GLN A 18 3.94 20.22 -21.04
N ARG A 19 2.77 20.29 -20.38
CA ARG A 19 2.57 21.14 -19.20
C ARG A 19 3.50 20.77 -18.05
N ILE A 20 3.63 19.48 -17.75
CA ILE A 20 4.55 18.99 -16.72
C ILE A 20 5.99 19.42 -17.03
N ARG A 21 6.37 19.36 -18.31
CA ARG A 21 7.70 19.76 -18.77
C ARG A 21 7.93 21.26 -18.61
N GLU A 22 6.95 22.09 -18.94
CA GLU A 22 7.03 23.54 -18.77
C GLU A 22 7.25 23.90 -17.30
N SER A 23 6.52 23.26 -16.37
CA SER A 23 6.77 23.43 -14.93
C SER A 23 8.14 22.88 -14.47
N ALA A 24 8.64 21.82 -15.10
CA ALA A 24 9.99 21.35 -14.79
C ALA A 24 11.06 22.35 -15.27
N GLN A 25 10.83 23.02 -16.40
CA GLN A 25 11.76 24.01 -16.97
C GLN A 25 11.72 25.36 -16.24
N SER A 26 10.59 25.74 -15.64
CA SER A 26 10.49 26.94 -14.78
C SER A 26 11.25 26.80 -13.46
N GLY A 27 11.65 25.59 -13.08
CA GLY A 27 12.34 25.31 -11.82
C GLY A 27 11.39 24.85 -10.71
N ASP A 28 10.11 24.62 -11.00
CA ASP A 28 9.16 24.18 -10.00
C ASP A 28 9.50 22.78 -9.49
N LYS A 29 9.18 22.56 -8.21
CA LYS A 29 9.29 21.23 -7.59
C LYS A 29 8.09 20.39 -7.99
N LEU A 30 8.35 19.18 -8.49
CA LEU A 30 7.34 18.28 -9.00
C LEU A 30 7.37 16.95 -8.27
N ASP A 31 6.29 16.62 -7.57
CA ASP A 31 6.11 15.36 -6.87
C ASP A 31 5.03 14.51 -7.57
N PHE A 32 5.42 13.36 -8.12
CA PHE A 32 4.51 12.43 -8.81
C PHE A 32 4.22 11.21 -7.94
N LEU A 33 2.93 10.97 -7.68
CA LEU A 33 2.41 9.73 -7.12
C LEU A 33 1.75 8.91 -8.23
N LEU A 34 2.36 7.78 -8.57
CA LEU A 34 1.95 6.93 -9.68
C LEU A 34 1.49 5.54 -9.21
N PRO A 35 0.56 4.88 -9.92
CA PRO A 35 -0.02 3.62 -9.46
C PRO A 35 0.99 2.47 -9.40
N SER A 36 2.02 2.49 -10.26
CA SER A 36 3.01 1.42 -10.30
C SER A 36 4.35 1.84 -10.89
N VAL A 37 5.38 1.01 -10.67
CA VAL A 37 6.73 1.21 -11.25
C VAL A 37 6.69 1.26 -12.78
N ARG A 38 5.75 0.56 -13.42
CA ARG A 38 5.57 0.64 -14.88
C ARG A 38 5.18 2.05 -15.33
N HIS A 39 4.30 2.73 -14.57
CA HIS A 39 3.91 4.11 -14.84
C HIS A 39 5.07 5.07 -14.61
N ILE A 40 5.85 4.86 -13.54
CA ILE A 40 7.08 5.64 -13.28
C ILE A 40 8.03 5.55 -14.46
N ARG A 41 8.33 4.33 -14.94
CA ARG A 41 9.24 4.12 -16.08
C ARG A 41 8.72 4.79 -17.35
N ARG A 42 7.42 4.70 -17.62
CA ARG A 42 6.80 5.31 -18.80
C ARG A 42 6.85 6.83 -18.74
N LEU A 43 6.47 7.43 -17.61
CA LEU A 43 6.54 8.87 -17.42
C LEU A 43 7.98 9.38 -17.52
N LYS A 44 8.95 8.69 -16.88
CA LYS A 44 10.37 9.02 -16.99
C LYS A 44 10.84 9.06 -18.45
N LYS A 45 10.48 8.06 -19.26
CA LYS A 45 10.84 8.01 -20.68
C LYS A 45 10.24 9.17 -21.48
N SER A 46 8.99 9.55 -21.18
CA SER A 46 8.32 10.66 -21.87
C SER A 46 8.81 12.04 -21.43
N LEU A 47 9.11 12.21 -20.14
CA LEU A 47 9.45 13.50 -19.55
C LEU A 47 10.94 13.81 -19.70
N LEU A 48 11.82 12.86 -19.36
CA LEU A 48 13.27 13.09 -19.29
C LEU A 48 13.95 13.18 -20.66
N ARG A 49 13.34 12.62 -21.72
CA ARG A 49 13.94 12.63 -23.07
C ARG A 49 14.26 14.03 -23.57
N ASP A 50 13.41 15.00 -23.22
CA ASP A 50 13.47 16.36 -23.76
C ASP A 50 13.77 17.42 -22.69
N LEU A 51 14.06 17.00 -21.44
CA LEU A 51 14.47 17.89 -20.36
C LEU A 51 15.97 18.18 -20.47
N LYS A 52 16.31 19.44 -20.75
CA LYS A 52 17.72 19.87 -20.89
C LYS A 52 18.47 19.84 -19.55
N TYR A 53 17.83 20.30 -18.47
CA TYR A 53 18.42 20.37 -17.13
C TYR A 53 17.34 20.19 -16.06
N THR A 54 17.70 19.57 -14.95
CA THR A 54 16.88 19.44 -13.73
C THR A 54 17.78 19.56 -12.51
N MET A 55 17.34 20.27 -11.49
CA MET A 55 18.11 20.38 -10.23
C MET A 55 17.99 19.10 -9.38
N PRO A 56 19.01 18.74 -8.58
CA PRO A 56 18.91 17.64 -7.63
C PRO A 56 17.70 17.82 -6.70
N GLY A 57 16.85 16.79 -6.63
CA GLY A 57 15.65 16.81 -5.77
C GLY A 57 14.46 17.60 -6.31
N GLN A 58 14.56 18.19 -7.51
CA GLN A 58 13.46 18.94 -8.14
C GLN A 58 12.27 18.03 -8.50
N ILE A 59 12.55 16.81 -8.97
CA ILE A 59 11.53 15.87 -9.42
C ILE A 59 11.56 14.62 -8.55
N TYR A 60 10.45 14.33 -7.89
CA TYR A 60 10.19 13.06 -7.24
C TYR A 60 9.18 12.24 -8.05
N MET A 61 9.47 10.96 -8.25
CA MET A 61 8.51 10.02 -8.84
C MET A 61 8.47 8.75 -8.00
N GLY A 62 7.33 8.47 -7.38
CA GLY A 62 7.14 7.32 -6.51
C GLY A 62 5.77 6.67 -6.67
N THR A 63 5.62 5.50 -6.05
CA THR A 63 4.30 4.90 -5.83
C THR A 63 3.75 5.34 -4.47
N TYR A 64 2.47 5.07 -4.20
CA TYR A 64 1.89 5.27 -2.88
C TYR A 64 2.72 4.59 -1.78
N ILE A 65 3.14 3.34 -2.01
CA ILE A 65 4.01 2.59 -1.11
C ILE A 65 5.37 3.28 -0.96
N GLY A 66 5.99 3.70 -2.07
CA GLY A 66 7.28 4.39 -2.02
C GLY A 66 7.23 5.73 -1.28
N TRP A 67 6.10 6.44 -1.34
CA TRP A 67 5.88 7.66 -0.58
C TRP A 67 5.65 7.39 0.91
N ALA A 68 4.82 6.39 1.23
CA ALA A 68 4.58 5.96 2.60
C ALA A 68 5.89 5.55 3.29
N ASN A 69 6.73 4.75 2.62
CA ASN A 69 8.05 4.36 3.11
C ASN A 69 8.92 5.58 3.42
N ARG A 70 8.96 6.57 2.51
CA ARG A 70 9.73 7.80 2.72
C ARG A 70 9.24 8.61 3.92
N ILE A 71 7.92 8.64 4.17
CA ILE A 71 7.35 9.29 5.37
C ILE A 71 7.77 8.53 6.63
N LEU A 72 7.72 7.20 6.61
CA LEU A 72 8.11 6.36 7.75
C LEU A 72 9.61 6.49 8.06
N ASP A 73 10.46 6.49 7.02
CA ASP A 73 11.91 6.71 7.13
C ASP A 73 12.21 8.10 7.72
N TRP A 74 11.51 9.14 7.26
CA TRP A 74 11.65 10.49 7.80
C TRP A 74 11.26 10.57 9.28
N ARG A 75 10.26 9.79 9.70
CA ARG A 75 9.84 9.67 11.09
C ARG A 75 10.73 8.73 11.93
N ARG A 76 11.78 8.15 11.34
CA ARG A 76 12.68 7.15 11.95
C ARG A 76 11.92 5.99 12.60
N ARG A 77 10.78 5.61 12.01
CA ARG A 77 10.05 4.43 12.46
C ARG A 77 10.70 3.22 11.80
N SER A 78 11.21 2.30 12.62
CA SER A 78 11.57 0.98 12.13
C SER A 78 10.28 0.22 11.84
N TYR A 79 10.14 -0.28 10.61
CA TYR A 79 9.05 -1.16 10.20
C TYR A 79 9.64 -2.27 9.34
N GLN A 80 9.03 -3.46 9.42
CA GLN A 80 9.37 -4.56 8.55
C GLN A 80 8.29 -4.68 7.48
N ILE A 81 8.71 -4.66 6.21
CA ILE A 81 7.81 -5.01 5.12
C ILE A 81 7.77 -6.53 5.06
N MET A 82 6.66 -7.11 5.48
CA MET A 82 6.41 -8.54 5.38
C MET A 82 6.00 -8.90 3.95
N SER A 83 6.71 -9.85 3.35
CA SER A 83 6.33 -10.41 2.06
C SER A 83 5.09 -11.31 2.18
N THR A 84 4.40 -11.53 1.06
CA THR A 84 3.25 -12.45 0.99
C THR A 84 3.61 -13.86 1.50
N GLY A 85 4.83 -14.34 1.23
CA GLY A 85 5.28 -15.66 1.69
C GLY A 85 5.57 -15.71 3.19
N GLU A 86 6.17 -14.66 3.75
CA GLU A 86 6.40 -14.56 5.20
C GLU A 86 5.08 -14.47 5.97
N GLU A 87 4.14 -13.68 5.48
CA GLU A 87 2.79 -13.59 6.05
C GLU A 87 2.08 -14.94 6.00
N TRP A 88 2.14 -15.63 4.85
CA TRP A 88 1.58 -16.98 4.72
C TRP A 88 2.17 -17.94 5.74
N PHE A 89 3.49 -17.92 5.93
CA PHE A 89 4.18 -18.79 6.88
C PHE A 89 3.82 -18.47 8.33
N LEU A 90 3.67 -17.19 8.68
CA LEU A 90 3.22 -16.76 9.99
C LEU A 90 1.79 -17.21 10.29
N LEU A 91 0.89 -17.06 9.32
CA LEU A 91 -0.49 -17.56 9.40
C LEU A 91 -0.51 -19.07 9.61
N PHE A 92 0.23 -19.81 8.77
CA PHE A 92 0.31 -21.26 8.87
C PHE A 92 0.83 -21.72 10.24
N ASN A 93 1.90 -21.10 10.74
CA ASN A 93 2.44 -21.39 12.07
C ASN A 93 1.46 -21.07 13.21
N TYR A 94 0.70 -19.97 13.09
CA TYR A 94 -0.33 -19.63 14.06
C TYR A 94 -1.38 -20.74 14.18
N PHE A 95 -1.82 -21.31 13.06
CA PHE A 95 -2.79 -22.42 13.06
C PHE A 95 -2.20 -23.74 13.56
N LEU A 96 -0.94 -24.04 13.25
CA LEU A 96 -0.26 -25.21 13.81
C LEU A 96 -0.19 -25.16 15.34
N LYS A 97 0.04 -23.97 15.91
CA LYS A 97 0.14 -23.77 17.36
C LYS A 97 -1.22 -23.67 18.06
N ASN A 98 -2.29 -23.41 17.32
CA ASN A 98 -3.66 -23.25 17.83
C ASN A 98 -4.65 -24.22 17.16
N PRO A 99 -4.45 -25.55 17.29
CA PRO A 99 -5.24 -26.56 16.57
C PRO A 99 -6.74 -26.56 16.93
N GLY A 100 -7.14 -25.91 18.03
CA GLY A 100 -8.54 -25.81 18.47
C GLY A 100 -9.40 -24.79 17.70
N GLY A 101 -8.82 -23.96 16.83
CA GLY A 101 -9.54 -22.86 16.17
C GLY A 101 -10.41 -23.27 14.98
N ILE A 102 -10.00 -24.30 14.21
CA ILE A 102 -10.72 -24.75 13.01
C ILE A 102 -10.47 -26.25 12.82
N SER A 103 -11.43 -27.10 13.20
CA SER A 103 -11.39 -28.53 12.84
C SER A 103 -11.38 -28.67 11.31
N GLY A 104 -10.35 -29.34 10.75
CA GLY A 104 -10.23 -29.55 9.30
C GLY A 104 -9.52 -28.43 8.53
N PHE A 105 -8.67 -27.64 9.20
CA PHE A 105 -7.83 -26.64 8.55
C PHE A 105 -6.93 -27.28 7.47
N LYS A 106 -7.14 -26.92 6.19
CA LYS A 106 -6.31 -27.35 5.07
C LYS A 106 -5.26 -26.29 4.79
N THR A 107 -4.06 -26.69 4.36
CA THR A 107 -2.98 -25.77 3.96
C THR A 107 -3.45 -24.74 2.91
N GLY A 108 -4.35 -25.12 2.01
CA GLY A 108 -4.97 -24.21 1.04
C GLY A 108 -5.86 -23.10 1.65
N SER A 109 -6.38 -23.29 2.86
CA SER A 109 -7.21 -22.30 3.56
C SER A 109 -6.42 -21.09 4.05
N VAL A 110 -5.09 -21.21 4.19
CA VAL A 110 -4.20 -20.09 4.57
C VAL A 110 -4.25 -18.97 3.53
N GLY A 111 -4.28 -19.31 2.24
CA GLY A 111 -4.33 -18.31 1.17
C GLY A 111 -5.63 -17.50 1.16
N LEU A 112 -6.77 -18.14 1.46
CA LEU A 112 -8.05 -17.46 1.62
C LEU A 112 -8.05 -16.51 2.80
N LEU A 113 -7.46 -16.92 3.93
CA LEU A 113 -7.34 -16.06 5.10
C LEU A 113 -6.44 -14.86 4.84
N GLN A 114 -5.34 -15.06 4.11
CA GLN A 114 -4.47 -13.96 3.71
C GLN A 114 -5.22 -12.92 2.86
N GLN A 115 -6.06 -13.36 1.91
CA GLN A 115 -6.91 -12.45 1.13
C GLN A 115 -7.88 -11.66 2.03
N ILE A 116 -8.59 -12.33 2.94
CA ILE A 116 -9.51 -11.67 3.88
C ILE A 116 -8.77 -10.61 4.72
N ILE A 117 -7.55 -10.92 5.18
CA ILE A 117 -6.75 -9.99 5.98
C ILE A 117 -6.32 -8.78 5.15
N VAL A 118 -5.92 -8.99 3.89
CA VAL A 118 -5.59 -7.90 2.97
C VAL A 118 -6.79 -6.99 2.75
N ASP A 119 -7.97 -7.56 2.44
CA ASP A 119 -9.20 -6.79 2.24
C ASP A 119 -9.57 -5.96 3.48
N LEU A 120 -9.42 -6.54 4.67
CA LEU A 120 -9.65 -5.85 5.93
C LEU A 120 -8.65 -4.71 6.16
N ARG A 121 -7.37 -4.91 5.86
CA ARG A 121 -6.37 -3.82 5.97
C ARG A 121 -6.65 -2.70 4.97
N GLU A 122 -7.01 -3.04 3.74
CA GLU A 122 -7.33 -2.07 2.69
C GLU A 122 -8.61 -1.28 2.97
N SER A 123 -9.56 -1.85 3.72
CA SER A 123 -10.77 -1.16 4.16
C SER A 123 -10.52 -0.02 5.16
N GLY A 124 -9.33 0.01 5.80
CA GLY A 124 -8.97 1.01 6.80
C GLY A 124 -9.65 0.82 8.16
N PHE A 125 -10.38 -0.27 8.38
CA PHE A 125 -10.94 -0.59 9.70
C PHE A 125 -9.84 -1.04 10.66
N SER A 126 -9.74 -0.38 11.81
CA SER A 126 -8.91 -0.86 12.91
C SER A 126 -9.48 -2.14 13.52
N VAL A 127 -8.62 -2.99 14.09
CA VAL A 127 -9.05 -4.18 14.85
C VAL A 127 -10.07 -3.80 15.94
N ALA A 128 -9.86 -2.68 16.62
CA ALA A 128 -10.80 -2.16 17.62
C ALA A 128 -12.16 -1.70 17.03
N ALA A 129 -12.19 -1.27 15.76
CA ALA A 129 -13.44 -0.98 15.06
C ALA A 129 -14.16 -2.26 14.65
N LEU A 130 -13.42 -3.28 14.18
CA LEU A 130 -13.95 -4.60 13.90
C LEU A 130 -14.52 -5.26 15.17
N GLU A 131 -13.81 -5.19 16.29
CA GLU A 131 -14.29 -5.70 17.58
C GLU A 131 -15.58 -5.04 18.06
N ARG A 132 -15.69 -3.71 17.89
CA ARG A 132 -16.90 -2.97 18.29
C ARG A 132 -18.08 -3.25 17.36
N GLY A 133 -17.85 -3.35 16.05
CA GLY A 133 -18.88 -3.67 15.07
C GLY A 133 -19.35 -5.12 15.15
N LEU A 134 -18.47 -6.04 15.56
CA LEU A 134 -18.71 -7.48 15.58
C LEU A 134 -18.89 -8.04 17.00
N GLY A 135 -18.80 -7.23 18.05
CA GLY A 135 -18.87 -7.65 19.46
C GLY A 135 -20.18 -8.36 19.85
N ASN A 136 -21.22 -8.24 19.03
CA ASN A 136 -22.49 -8.94 19.19
C ASN A 136 -22.57 -10.29 18.46
N ILE A 137 -21.54 -10.67 17.70
CA ILE A 137 -21.49 -11.93 16.96
C ILE A 137 -20.78 -12.98 17.81
N SER A 138 -21.54 -13.95 18.31
CA SER A 138 -21.07 -15.05 19.16
C SER A 138 -20.38 -16.18 18.38
N ASP A 139 -20.20 -16.05 17.06
CA ASP A 139 -19.62 -17.07 16.21
C ASP A 139 -18.10 -17.23 16.50
N PRO A 140 -17.64 -18.45 16.88
CA PRO A 140 -16.25 -18.73 17.23
C PRO A 140 -15.24 -18.45 16.10
N LYS A 141 -15.66 -18.50 14.83
CA LYS A 141 -14.79 -18.18 13.68
C LYS A 141 -14.40 -16.70 13.66
N PHE A 142 -15.29 -15.81 14.09
CA PHE A 142 -15.01 -14.38 14.17
C PHE A 142 -14.07 -14.03 15.31
N LYS A 143 -14.24 -14.70 16.47
CA LYS A 143 -13.30 -14.57 17.59
C LYS A 143 -11.88 -14.99 17.19
N LEU A 144 -11.76 -16.05 16.39
CA LEU A 144 -10.49 -16.50 15.85
C LEU A 144 -9.86 -15.49 14.87
N LEU A 145 -10.67 -14.90 13.98
CA LEU A 145 -10.21 -13.85 13.05
C LEU A 145 -9.67 -12.62 13.80
N ILE A 146 -10.39 -12.14 14.82
CA ILE A 146 -9.95 -11.03 15.66
C ILE A 146 -8.65 -11.38 16.41
N SER A 147 -8.58 -12.58 16.99
CA SER A 147 -7.36 -13.07 17.66
C SER A 147 -6.16 -13.12 16.71
N LEU A 148 -6.40 -13.52 15.46
CA LEU A 148 -5.38 -13.60 14.42
C LEU A 148 -4.92 -12.21 13.97
N LEU A 149 -5.84 -11.25 13.81
CA LEU A 149 -5.47 -9.87 13.49
C LEU A 149 -4.61 -9.24 14.60
N LYS A 150 -4.97 -9.47 15.87
CA LYS A 150 -4.13 -9.04 17.01
C LYS A 150 -2.75 -9.70 16.99
N TYR A 151 -2.68 -10.99 16.66
CA TYR A 151 -1.40 -11.70 16.54
C TYR A 151 -0.50 -11.07 15.47
N LEU A 152 -1.06 -10.64 14.34
CA LEU A 152 -0.32 -10.00 13.26
C LEU A 152 0.11 -8.56 13.59
N ASP A 153 -0.65 -7.82 14.41
CA ASP A 153 -0.28 -6.45 14.85
C ASP A 153 1.01 -6.42 15.71
N HIS A 154 1.47 -7.57 16.20
CA HIS A 154 2.71 -7.69 16.97
C HIS A 154 3.99 -7.81 16.12
N PHE A 155 3.87 -7.88 14.79
CA PHE A 155 4.97 -8.02 13.84
C PHE A 155 5.02 -6.83 12.87
#